data_AF-A0A7V9JWK7-F1
#
_entry.id   AF-A0A7V9JWK7-F1
#
_cell.length_a   1.000
_cell.length_b   1.000
_cell.length_c   1.000
_cell.angle_alpha   90.00
_cell.angle_beta   90.00
_cell.angle_gamma   90.00
#
_symmetry.space_group_name_H-M   'P 1'
#
loop_
_entity.id
_entity.type
_entity.pdbx_description
1 polymer ?
#
loop_
_entity_poly.entity_id
_entity_poly.type
_entity_poly.pdbx_seq_one_letter_code
_entity_poly.pdbx_strand_id
1 'polypeptide(L)' 'MLSGTKLGRYEIRQKIGTGGMGEVFLAHDSQLNRNVALKVLLAEKIRCS' A
#
# COMPACT_ATOMS: atom_id res chain seq x y z
N MET A 1 -5.47 -9.18 -0.86
CA MET A 1 -4.84 -9.29 -2.20
C MET A 1 -5.06 -7.97 -2.93
N LEU A 2 -4.04 -7.12 -3.06
CA LEU A 2 -4.13 -5.81 -3.74
C LEU A 2 -3.30 -5.74 -5.05
N SER A 3 -2.64 -6.84 -5.44
CA SER A 3 -1.87 -6.88 -6.70
C SER A 3 -2.77 -6.62 -7.91
N GLY A 4 -2.34 -5.71 -8.78
CA GLY A 4 -3.10 -5.24 -9.94
C GLY A 4 -4.09 -4.10 -9.61
N THR A 5 -4.26 -3.74 -8.34
CA THR A 5 -5.10 -2.59 -7.96
C THR A 5 -4.40 -1.28 -8.30
N LYS A 6 -5.12 -0.38 -8.99
CA LYS A 6 -4.70 1.00 -9.18
C LYS A 6 -5.28 1.90 -8.10
N LEU A 7 -4.41 2.65 -7.44
CA LEU A 7 -4.73 3.65 -6.43
C LEU A 7 -4.28 5.01 -6.96
N GLY A 8 -5.16 5.67 -7.72
CA GLY A 8 -4.81 6.88 -8.46
C GLY A 8 -3.66 6.61 -9.44
N ARG A 9 -2.53 7.31 -9.28
CA ARG A 9 -1.32 7.16 -10.11
C ARG A 9 -0.46 5.94 -9.77
N TYR A 10 -0.78 5.22 -8.71
CA TYR A 10 0.01 4.10 -8.24
C TYR A 10 -0.60 2.76 -8.65
N GLU A 11 0.18 1.90 -9.27
CA GLU A 11 -0.21 0.53 -9.58
C GLU A 11 0.45 -0.45 -8.62
N ILE A 12 -0.33 -1.14 -7.79
CA ILE A 12 0.18 -2.11 -6.82
C ILE A 12 0.63 -3.37 -7.54
N ARG A 13 1.89 -3.77 -7.36
CA ARG A 13 2.46 -4.97 -8.00
C ARG A 13 2.45 -6.16 -7.06
N GLN A 14 3.04 -6.03 -5.89
CA GLN A 14 3.13 -7.11 -4.91
C GLN A 14 3.30 -6.56 -3.49
N LYS A 15 2.90 -7.36 -2.51
CA LYS A 15 3.22 -7.11 -1.10
C LYS A 15 4.69 -7.43 -0.87
N ILE A 16 5.40 -6.52 -0.22
CA ILE A 16 6.84 -6.67 0.07
C ILE A 16 7.15 -6.72 1.56
N GLY A 17 6.17 -6.44 2.43
CA GLY A 17 6.38 -6.56 3.87
C GLY A 17 5.14 -6.32 4.71
N THR A 18 5.31 -6.56 6.00
CA THR A 18 4.35 -6.26 7.08
C THR A 18 5.09 -5.69 8.27
N GLY A 19 4.42 -4.84 9.04
CA GLY A 19 4.87 -4.40 10.35
C GLY A 19 3.68 -4.06 11.25
N GLY A 20 3.94 -3.71 12.52
CA GLY A 20 2.88 -3.47 13.51
C GLY A 20 1.84 -2.41 13.13
N MET A 21 2.19 -1.49 12.22
CA MET A 21 1.30 -0.42 11.74
C MET A 21 0.63 -0.73 10.39
N GLY A 22 0.91 -1.86 9.75
CA GLY A 22 0.32 -2.15 8.44
C GLY A 22 1.10 -3.04 7.49
N GLU A 23 0.67 -2.99 6.24
CA GLU A 23 1.26 -3.72 5.11
C GLU A 23 2.05 -2.78 4.21
N VAL A 24 3.13 -3.27 3.61
CA VAL A 24 3.95 -2.53 2.65
C VAL A 24 3.87 -3.21 1.28
N PHE A 25 3.57 -2.44 0.25
CA PHE A 25 3.44 -2.90 -1.13
C PHE A 25 4.44 -2.19 -2.04
N LEU A 26 5.01 -2.95 -2.98
CA LEU A 26 5.69 -2.40 -4.14
C LEU A 26 4.63 -1.91 -5.14
N ALA A 27 4.74 -0.65 -5.54
CA ALA A 27 3.88 -0.05 -6.56
C ALA A 27 4.71 0.67 -7.63
N HIS A 28 4.13 0.87 -8.81
CA HIS A 28 4.69 1.72 -9.85
C HIS A 28 3.97 3.07 -9.84
N ASP A 29 4.71 4.18 -9.69
CA ASP A 29 4.20 5.54 -9.85
C ASP A 29 4.29 5.94 -11.33
N SER A 30 3.13 6.08 -11.99
CA SER A 30 3.08 6.39 -13.42
C SER A 30 3.46 7.84 -13.77
N GLN A 31 3.48 8.76 -12.80
CA GLN A 31 3.89 10.15 -13.05
C GLN A 31 5.40 10.32 -12.91
N LEU A 32 6.00 9.67 -11.91
CA LEU A 32 7.45 9.69 -11.70
C LEU A 32 8.19 8.56 -12.44
N ASN A 33 7.43 7.68 -13.10
CA ASN A 33 7.92 6.52 -13.84
C ASN A 33 8.93 5.68 -13.05
N ARG A 34 8.62 5.38 -11.78
CA ARG A 34 9.53 4.63 -10.89
C ARG A 34 8.76 3.76 -9.91
N ASN A 35 9.46 2.77 -9.37
CA ASN A 35 8.92 1.92 -8.32
C ASN A 35 8.99 2.64 -6.96
N VAL A 36 7.93 2.51 -6.16
CA VAL A 36 7.79 3.10 -4.83
C VAL A 36 7.22 2.09 -3.84
N ALA A 37 7.49 2.29 -2.56
CA ALA A 37 6.86 1.52 -1.48
C ALA A 37 5.65 2.28 -0.94
N LEU A 38 4.47 1.65 -0.98
CA LEU A 38 3.26 2.16 -0.35
C LEU A 38 3.02 1.44 0.97
N LYS A 39 2.97 2.18 2.07
CA LYS A 39 2.59 1.66 3.38
C LYS A 39 1.10 1.91 3.59
N VAL A 40 0.33 0.83 3.62
CA VAL A 40 -1.10 0.86 3.93
C VAL A 40 -1.24 0.67 5.44
N LEU A 41 -1.76 1.69 6.13
CA LEU A 41 -1.94 1.64 7.56
C LEU A 41 -3.20 0.83 7.90
N LEU A 42 -3.11 -0.08 8.87
CA LEU A 42 -4.32 -0.65 9.47
C LEU A 42 -4.99 0.48 10.26
N ALA A 43 -6.21 0.86 9.87
CA ALA A 43 -7.01 1.74 10.69
C ALA A 43 -7.39 0.99 11.98
N GLU A 44 -6.75 1.33 13.09
CA GLU A 44 -7.24 0.91 14.40
C GLU A 44 -8.59 1.57 14.62
N LYS A 45 -9.67 0.80 14.46
CA LYS A 45 -10.97 1.18 15.00
C LYS A 45 -10.85 1.10 16.52
N ILE A 46 -10.41 2.19 17.13
CA ILE A 46 -10.65 2.41 18.55
C ILE A 46 -12.18 2.52 18.69
N ARG A 47 -12.83 1.40 19.03
CA ARG A 47 -14.19 1.44 19.57
C ARG A 47 -14.05 1.88 21.02
N CYS A 48 -14.43 3.12 21.32
CA CYS A 48 -14.82 3.44 22.69
C CYS A 48 -16.13 2.69 22.97
N SER A 49 -16.10 1.85 24.01
CA SER A 49 -17.26 1.34 24.74
C SER A 49 -17.84 2.42 25.65
#